data_AF-A0A3P7JG28-F1
#
_entry.id   AF-A0A3P7JG28-F1
#
_cell.length_a   1.000
_cell.length_b   1.000
_cell.length_c   1.000
_cell.angle_alpha   90.00
_cell.angle_beta   90.00
_cell.angle_gamma   90.00
#
_symmetry.space_group_name_H-M   'P 1'
#
loop_
_entity.id
_entity.type
_entity.pdbx_description
1 polymer ?
#
loop_
_entity_poly.entity_id
_entity_poly.type
_entity_poly.pdbx_seq_one_letter_code
_entity_poly.pdbx_strand_id
1 'polypeptide(L)'
;MKSLGVTHYRFSLSWPRIFPTGVGKTNPKGVKYYHDVIDALLENGIKPMITLYHWDLPLALHDQGGWLNRDIIKWFRLYAVFCFKEYGDKVTAT
;
A
#
# COMPACT_ATOMS: atom_id res chain seq x y z
N MET A 1 -11.47 -9.72 -13.92
CA MET A 1 -12.20 -9.59 -12.64
C MET A 1 -13.68 -9.32 -12.87
N LYS A 2 -14.07 -8.26 -13.58
CA LYS A 2 -15.48 -7.97 -13.89
C LYS A 2 -16.23 -9.15 -14.52
N SER A 3 -15.64 -9.85 -15.48
CA SER A 3 -16.23 -11.05 -16.09
C SER A 3 -16.40 -12.24 -15.13
N LEU A 4 -15.67 -12.26 -14.01
CA LEU A 4 -15.80 -13.28 -12.96
C LEU A 4 -16.93 -12.94 -11.96
N GLY A 5 -17.56 -11.77 -12.07
CA GLY A 5 -18.66 -11.36 -11.19
C GLY A 5 -18.24 -11.03 -9.75
N VAL A 6 -16.95 -10.79 -9.48
CA VAL A 6 -16.46 -10.46 -8.14
C VAL A 6 -16.87 -9.04 -7.72
N THR A 7 -17.23 -8.87 -6.44
CA THR A 7 -17.62 -7.58 -5.86
C THR A 7 -16.47 -6.86 -5.18
N HIS A 8 -15.42 -7.60 -4.80
CA HIS A 8 -14.25 -7.09 -4.11
C HIS A 8 -12.97 -7.65 -4.74
N TYR A 9 -11.90 -6.89 -4.65
CA TYR A 9 -10.57 -7.38 -4.99
C TYR A 9 -9.58 -7.01 -3.89
N ARG A 10 -8.99 -8.04 -3.28
CA ARG A 10 -7.95 -7.88 -2.27
C ARG A 10 -6.57 -7.89 -2.91
N PHE A 11 -5.79 -6.86 -2.63
CA PHE A 11 -4.38 -6.75 -3.04
C PHE A 11 -3.55 -6.10 -1.94
N SER A 12 -2.23 -6.17 -2.06
CA SER A 12 -1.32 -5.49 -1.15
C SER A 12 -0.64 -4.28 -1.81
N LEU A 13 -0.41 -3.25 -1.00
CA LEU A 13 0.51 -2.18 -1.37
C LEU A 13 1.93 -2.68 -1.13
N SER A 14 2.81 -2.37 -2.07
CA SER A 14 4.22 -2.67 -1.93
C SER A 14 4.92 -1.50 -1.27
N TRP A 15 5.37 -1.71 -0.04
CA TRP A 15 6.08 -0.70 0.72
C TRP A 15 7.31 -0.15 -0.04
N PRO A 16 8.22 -0.97 -0.59
CA PRO A 16 9.39 -0.44 -1.32
C PRO A 16 9.01 0.28 -2.62
N ARG A 17 7.85 -0.01 -3.21
CA ARG A 17 7.37 0.72 -4.38
C ARG A 17 6.98 2.16 -4.04
N ILE A 18 6.34 2.36 -2.88
CA ILE A 18 5.88 3.67 -2.40
C ILE A 18 7.05 4.44 -1.77
N PHE A 19 7.81 3.79 -0.88
CA PHE A 19 9.00 4.34 -0.22
C PHE A 19 10.20 3.42 -0.47
N PRO A 20 11.04 3.69 -1.49
CA PRO A 20 12.20 2.85 -1.80
C PRO A 20 13.19 2.69 -0.63
N THR A 21 13.32 3.74 0.19
CA THR A 21 14.15 3.76 1.41
C THR A 21 13.35 3.44 2.68
N GLY A 22 12.10 2.98 2.54
CA GLY A 22 11.18 2.63 3.61
C GLY A 22 10.42 3.80 4.23
N VAL A 23 11.04 4.97 4.41
CA VAL A 23 10.36 6.19 4.87
C VAL A 23 10.92 7.42 4.17
N GLY A 24 10.27 8.56 4.34
CA GLY A 24 10.74 9.85 3.84
C GLY A 24 10.13 10.20 2.48
N LYS A 25 10.95 10.22 1.42
CA LYS A 25 10.49 10.63 0.09
C LYS A 25 9.76 9.48 -0.61
N THR A 26 8.56 9.75 -1.10
CA THR A 26 7.80 8.79 -1.92
C THR A 26 8.39 8.69 -3.33
N ASN A 27 8.12 7.55 -3.98
CA ASN A 27 8.26 7.40 -5.42
C ASN A 27 6.92 7.76 -6.10
N PRO A 28 6.82 8.91 -6.80
CA PRO A 28 5.53 9.35 -7.39
C PRO A 28 4.94 8.36 -8.38
N LYS A 29 5.78 7.62 -9.13
CA LYS A 29 5.30 6.59 -10.06
C LYS A 29 4.70 5.40 -9.32
N GLY A 30 5.26 5.06 -8.17
CA GLY A 30 4.75 4.01 -7.29
C GLY A 30 3.40 4.38 -6.69
N VAL A 31 3.25 5.64 -6.26
CA VAL A 31 1.98 6.18 -5.76
C VAL A 31 0.92 6.20 -6.87
N LYS A 32 1.26 6.75 -8.05
CA LYS A 32 0.35 6.80 -9.20
C LYS A 32 -0.15 5.42 -9.60
N TYR A 33 0.72 4.40 -9.62
CA TYR A 33 0.32 3.04 -9.95
C TYR A 33 -0.85 2.54 -9.09
N TYR A 34 -0.84 2.80 -7.79
CA TYR A 34 -1.93 2.37 -6.91
C TYR A 34 -3.19 3.20 -7.08
N HIS A 35 -3.09 4.50 -7.40
CA HIS A 35 -4.26 5.25 -7.85
C HIS A 35 -4.87 4.62 -9.10
N ASP A 36 -4.08 4.32 -10.13
CA ASP A 36 -4.57 3.74 -11.38
C ASP A 36 -5.25 2.38 -11.14
N VAL A 37 -4.70 1.54 -10.26
CA VAL A 37 -5.32 0.25 -9.88
C VAL A 37 -6.64 0.47 -9.13
N ILE A 38 -6.66 1.36 -8.14
CA ILE A 38 -7.86 1.64 -7.33
C ILE A 38 -8.96 2.23 -8.21
N ASP A 39 -8.63 3.20 -9.06
CA ASP A 39 -9.59 3.86 -9.95
C ASP A 39 -10.16 2.87 -10.95
N ALA A 40 -9.32 2.01 -11.56
CA ALA A 40 -9.79 0.97 -12.47
C ALA A 40 -10.72 -0.04 -11.79
N LEU A 41 -10.50 -0.38 -10.52
CA LEU A 41 -11.42 -1.26 -9.76
C LEU A 41 -12.77 -0.57 -9.55
N LEU A 42 -12.76 0.69 -9.09
CA LEU A 42 -13.96 1.47 -8.82
C LEU A 42 -14.79 1.72 -10.08
N GLU A 43 -14.15 2.10 -11.20
CA GLU A 43 -14.79 2.25 -12.52
C GLU A 43 -15.47 0.96 -13.00
N ASN A 44 -15.00 -0.19 -12.54
CA ASN A 44 -15.57 -1.49 -12.85
C ASN A 44 -16.54 -2.01 -11.79
N GLY A 45 -16.90 -1.20 -10.79
CA GLY A 45 -17.83 -1.57 -9.72
C GLY A 45 -17.26 -2.59 -8.73
N ILE A 46 -15.93 -2.72 -8.66
CA ILE A 46 -15.24 -3.66 -7.77
C ILE A 46 -14.64 -2.86 -6.60
N LYS A 47 -14.97 -3.27 -5.37
CA LYS A 47 -14.46 -2.60 -4.17
C LYS A 47 -13.00 -3.01 -3.89
N PRO A 48 -12.06 -2.06 -3.77
CA PRO A 48 -10.69 -2.36 -3.39
C PRO A 48 -10.59 -2.76 -1.92
N MET A 49 -9.87 -3.83 -1.62
CA MET A 49 -9.53 -4.26 -0.25
C MET A 49 -8.01 -4.30 -0.10
N ILE A 50 -7.45 -3.40 0.70
CA ILE A 50 -6.00 -3.19 0.75
C ILE A 50 -5.37 -3.88 1.97
N THR A 51 -4.32 -4.65 1.72
CA THR A 51 -3.38 -5.13 2.74
C THR A 51 -2.14 -4.23 2.75
N LEU A 52 -1.84 -3.55 3.85
CA LEU A 52 -0.69 -2.62 3.90
C LEU A 52 0.67 -3.33 3.80
N TYR A 53 0.81 -4.49 4.44
CA TYR A 53 2.05 -5.26 4.44
C TYR A 53 1.79 -6.72 4.12
N HIS A 54 2.48 -7.21 3.09
CA HIS A 54 2.41 -8.61 2.68
C HIS A 54 3.81 -9.17 2.42
N TRP A 55 4.66 -9.00 3.43
CA TRP A 55 6.00 -9.60 3.54
C TRP A 55 7.10 -8.99 2.65
N ASP A 56 6.84 -7.83 2.03
CA ASP A 56 7.79 -7.14 1.16
C ASP A 56 8.42 -5.92 1.86
N LEU A 57 9.18 -6.18 2.94
CA LEU A 57 9.88 -5.11 3.65
C LEU A 57 10.92 -4.43 2.74
N PRO A 58 11.00 -3.09 2.69
CA PRO A 58 12.07 -2.40 1.97
C PRO A 58 13.46 -2.82 2.47
N LEU A 59 14.37 -3.11 1.55
CA LEU A 59 15.72 -3.58 1.88
C LEU A 59 16.44 -2.60 2.83
N ALA A 60 16.29 -1.30 2.60
CA ALA A 60 16.88 -0.26 3.45
C ALA A 60 16.46 -0.34 4.93
N LEU A 61 15.27 -0.88 5.24
CA LEU A 61 14.82 -1.11 6.62
C LEU A 61 15.28 -2.49 7.13
N HIS A 62 15.31 -3.49 6.25
CA HIS A 62 15.85 -4.82 6.58
C HIS A 62 17.31 -4.73 7.01
N ASP A 63 18.13 -3.97 6.29
CA ASP A 63 19.55 -3.76 6.60
C ASP A 63 19.77 -3.03 7.93
N GLN A 64 18.74 -2.33 8.43
CA GLN A 64 18.71 -1.70 9.75
C GLN A 64 18.13 -2.62 10.85
N GLY A 65 17.98 -3.92 10.57
CA GLY A 65 17.47 -4.94 11.51
C GLY A 65 15.99 -5.32 11.31
N GLY A 66 15.28 -4.65 10.42
CA GLY A 66 13.91 -4.99 10.01
C GLY A 66 12.96 -5.19 11.19
N TRP A 67 12.25 -6.33 11.20
CA TRP A 67 11.27 -6.66 12.24
C TRP A 67 11.88 -6.91 13.64
N LEU A 68 13.20 -7.09 13.74
CA LEU A 68 13.89 -7.21 15.03
C LEU A 68 14.26 -5.84 15.61
N ASN A 69 14.22 -4.78 14.80
CA ASN A 69 14.46 -3.42 15.24
C ASN A 69 13.15 -2.77 15.72
N ARG A 70 13.12 -2.23 16.95
CA ARG A 70 11.94 -1.54 17.51
C ARG A 70 11.48 -0.33 16.68
N ASP A 71 12.37 0.32 15.93
CA ASP A 71 12.03 1.44 15.05
C ASP A 71 11.04 1.04 13.93
N ILE A 72 10.90 -0.27 13.64
CA ILE A 72 9.92 -0.78 12.68
C ILE A 72 8.48 -0.33 13.00
N ILE A 73 8.16 -0.15 14.28
CA ILE A 73 6.85 0.36 14.73
C ILE A 73 6.63 1.77 14.18
N LYS A 74 7.65 2.62 14.29
CA LYS A 74 7.60 4.01 13.80
C LYS A 74 7.58 4.04 12.28
N TRP A 75 8.44 3.27 11.61
CA TRP A 75 8.50 3.24 10.15
C TRP A 75 7.19 2.75 9.54
N PHE A 76 6.65 1.65 10.06
CA PHE A 76 5.39 1.10 9.59
C PHE A 76 4.22 2.06 9.86
N ARG A 77 4.20 2.74 11.02
CA ARG A 77 3.20 3.79 11.30
C ARG A 77 3.26 4.93 10.28
N LEU A 78 4.44 5.43 9.94
CA LEU A 78 4.60 6.51 8.96
C LEU A 78 4.09 6.08 7.57
N TYR A 79 4.45 4.88 7.15
CA TYR A 79 3.95 4.27 5.91
C TYR A 79 2.43 4.11 5.93
N ALA A 80 1.86 3.55 6.99
CA ALA A 80 0.42 3.37 7.14
C ALA A 80 -0.33 4.70 7.09
N VAL A 81 0.12 5.71 7.85
CA VAL A 81 -0.47 7.06 7.85
C VAL A 81 -0.43 7.68 6.46
N PHE A 82 0.66 7.52 5.72
CA PHE A 82 0.72 7.97 4.33
C PHE A 82 -0.35 7.27 3.48
N CYS A 83 -0.41 5.95 3.50
CA CYS A 83 -1.37 5.19 2.69
C CYS A 83 -2.84 5.51 3.02
N PHE A 84 -3.17 5.70 4.30
CA PHE A 84 -4.51 6.13 4.71
C PHE A 84 -4.85 7.52 4.20
N LYS A 85 -3.92 8.48 4.26
CA LYS A 85 -4.14 9.82 3.72
C LYS A 85 -4.24 9.85 2.21
N GLU A 86 -3.41 9.07 1.52
CA GLU A 86 -3.31 9.09 0.07
C GLU A 86 -4.49 8.36 -0.62
N TYR A 87 -4.92 7.23 -0.05
CA TYR A 87 -5.90 6.35 -0.69
C TYR A 87 -7.22 6.22 0.07
N GLY A 88 -7.31 6.71 1.32
CA GLY A 88 -8.43 6.47 2.22
C GLY A 88 -9.78 6.97 1.69
N ASP A 89 -9.80 8.09 0.99
CA ASP A 89 -11.04 8.65 0.42
C ASP A 89 -11.67 7.74 -0.65
N LYS A 90 -10.87 6.87 -1.26
CA LYS A 90 -11.31 5.90 -2.29
C LYS A 90 -11.56 4.50 -1.73
N VAL A 91 -11.17 4.24 -0.48
CA VAL A 91 -11.15 2.90 0.12
C VAL A 91 -11.87 2.93 1.46
N THR A 92 -13.14 2.55 1.47
CA THR A 92 -13.95 2.51 2.69
C THR A 92 -13.68 1.27 3.51
N ALA A 93 -13.58 1.42 4.84
CA ALA A 93 -13.72 0.30 5.76
C ALA A 93 -15.16 -0.21 5.67
N THR A 94 -15.33 -1.42 5.14
CA THR A 94 -16.63 -2.13 5.10
C THR A 94 -16.98 -2.71 6.46
#